data_AF-A0A1J5UB72-F1
#
_entry.id   AF-A0A1J5UB72-F1
#
_cell.length_a   1.000
_cell.length_b   1.000
_cell.length_c   1.000
_cell.angle_alpha   90.00
_cell.angle_beta   90.00
_cell.angle_gamma   90.00
#
_symmetry.space_group_name_H-M   'P 1'
#
loop_
_entity.id
_entity.type
_entity.pdbx_description
1 polymer ?
#
loop_
_entity_poly.entity_id
_entity_poly.type
_entity_poly.pdbx_seq_one_letter_code
_entity_poly.pdbx_strand_id
1 'polypeptide(L)'
;MKYPWNKKGKEEISDESEAIDSEEDNTVWDNDDPRAILLNILKLEGYKMDSGELFNAYREASGEKKSSDIMESFKKGLDQLSEIGKIRSDSNGNIMTTQDYDREKSQASTDESDKEEEVTDETEEMVDNSQKDIDIEEENEQNDDNGETNSDDLESIIKLKEETDSWLIEKLKNNSSNNNETELREEIKELRLRIEKLESVIKNITKAFE
;
A
#
# COMPACT_ATOMS: atom_id res chain seq x y z
N MET A 1 -28.52 40.74 50.62
CA MET A 1 -27.58 41.01 49.52
C MET A 1 -27.58 39.81 48.57
N LYS A 2 -27.91 39.99 47.29
CA LYS A 2 -27.46 39.11 46.21
C LYS A 2 -27.56 39.89 44.90
N TYR A 3 -26.41 40.08 44.27
CA TYR A 3 -26.23 40.85 43.05
C TYR A 3 -26.62 40.04 41.78
N PRO A 4 -26.85 40.71 40.64
CA PRO A 4 -27.57 40.21 39.45
C PRO A 4 -26.63 39.61 38.37
N TRP A 5 -27.14 39.43 37.13
CA TRP A 5 -26.47 38.97 35.88
C TRP A 5 -26.38 37.43 35.75
N ASN A 6 -26.67 36.77 34.62
CA ASN A 6 -27.21 37.15 33.31
C ASN A 6 -27.70 35.85 32.62
N LYS A 7 -28.70 35.96 31.73
CA LYS A 7 -29.13 34.88 30.83
C LYS A 7 -27.95 34.42 29.96
N LYS A 8 -27.69 33.11 29.89
CA LYS A 8 -27.04 32.47 28.73
C LYS A 8 -27.76 31.17 28.42
N GLY A 9 -28.05 30.99 27.13
CA GLY A 9 -28.84 29.91 26.58
C GLY A 9 -28.29 28.55 26.96
N LYS A 10 -29.21 27.60 27.16
CA LYS A 10 -28.89 26.19 26.98
C LYS A 10 -28.74 26.01 25.47
N GLU A 11 -27.53 26.14 24.97
CA GLU A 11 -27.13 25.46 23.74
C GLU A 11 -27.24 23.98 24.04
N GLU A 12 -28.15 23.34 23.33
CA GLU A 12 -28.23 21.89 23.18
C GLU A 12 -26.93 21.48 22.49
N ILE A 13 -25.99 20.96 23.28
CA ILE A 13 -24.88 20.18 22.75
C ILE A 13 -25.53 18.86 22.33
N SER A 14 -25.87 18.75 21.04
CA SER A 14 -26.06 17.44 20.44
C SER A 14 -24.66 16.82 20.39
N ASP A 15 -24.37 16.01 21.41
CA ASP A 15 -23.38 14.94 21.29
C ASP A 15 -23.95 13.94 20.26
N GLU A 16 -23.91 14.33 18.99
CA GLU A 16 -24.07 13.43 17.86
C GLU A 16 -22.72 12.70 17.72
N SER A 17 -22.43 11.85 18.70
CA SER A 17 -21.55 10.74 18.47
C SER A 17 -22.29 9.83 17.50
N GLU A 18 -22.13 10.09 16.21
CA GLU A 18 -22.36 9.09 15.19
C GLU A 18 -21.42 7.94 15.54
N ALA A 19 -21.96 7.00 16.31
CA ALA A 19 -21.49 5.64 16.29
C ALA A 19 -21.55 5.25 14.82
N ILE A 20 -20.39 5.26 14.17
CA ILE A 20 -20.16 4.50 12.95
C ILE A 20 -20.39 3.06 13.39
N ASP A 21 -21.65 2.66 13.28
CA ASP A 21 -22.06 1.28 13.38
C ASP A 21 -21.28 0.62 12.25
N SER A 22 -20.19 -0.06 12.61
CA SER A 22 -19.52 -0.97 11.70
C SER A 22 -20.48 -2.15 11.52
N GLU A 23 -21.62 -1.89 10.87
CA GLU A 23 -22.36 -2.88 10.16
C GLU A 23 -21.35 -3.42 9.16
N GLU A 24 -20.74 -4.56 9.50
CA GLU A 24 -20.10 -5.40 8.53
C GLU A 24 -21.19 -5.73 7.52
N ASP A 25 -21.30 -4.87 6.50
CA ASP A 25 -22.12 -5.08 5.32
C ASP A 25 -21.65 -6.41 4.76
N ASN A 26 -22.33 -7.48 5.15
CA ASN A 26 -22.08 -8.83 4.71
C ASN A 26 -22.71 -8.96 3.32
N THR A 27 -22.29 -8.07 2.44
CA THR A 27 -22.66 -8.02 1.04
C THR A 27 -22.01 -9.24 0.40
N VAL A 28 -22.82 -10.31 0.30
CA VAL A 28 -22.43 -11.53 -0.39
C VAL A 28 -22.43 -11.21 -1.89
N TRP A 29 -21.24 -11.00 -2.44
CA TRP A 29 -21.03 -10.97 -3.88
C TRP A 29 -20.72 -12.38 -4.37
N ASP A 30 -21.05 -12.64 -5.63
CA ASP A 30 -20.69 -13.89 -6.27
C ASP A 30 -19.16 -14.02 -6.34
N ASN A 31 -18.63 -15.25 -6.27
CA ASN A 31 -17.18 -15.46 -6.33
C ASN A 31 -16.55 -15.00 -7.65
N ASP A 32 -17.35 -14.91 -8.71
CA ASP A 32 -16.95 -14.42 -10.03
C ASP A 32 -17.12 -12.89 -10.16
N ASP A 33 -17.71 -12.22 -9.16
CA ASP A 33 -17.86 -10.77 -9.16
C ASP A 33 -16.47 -10.11 -9.07
N PRO A 34 -16.15 -9.13 -9.94
CA PRO A 34 -14.86 -8.44 -9.90
C PRO A 34 -14.53 -7.89 -8.51
N ARG A 35 -15.53 -7.43 -7.75
CA ARG A 35 -15.35 -6.90 -6.39
C ARG A 35 -14.92 -7.98 -5.40
N ALA A 36 -15.53 -9.17 -5.47
CA ALA A 36 -15.19 -10.29 -4.59
C ALA A 36 -13.77 -10.80 -4.87
N ILE A 37 -13.43 -10.93 -6.16
CA ILE A 37 -12.11 -11.37 -6.59
C ILE A 37 -11.03 -10.41 -6.09
N LEU A 38 -11.20 -9.10 -6.30
CA LEU A 38 -10.25 -8.08 -5.85
C LEU A 38 -10.04 -8.09 -4.34
N LEU A 39 -11.12 -8.16 -3.55
CA LEU A 39 -11.01 -8.23 -2.09
C LEU A 39 -10.37 -9.53 -1.61
N ASN A 40 -10.65 -10.65 -2.26
CA ASN A 40 -10.01 -11.91 -1.90
C ASN A 40 -8.50 -11.87 -2.19
N ILE A 41 -8.09 -11.26 -3.30
CA ILE A 41 -6.66 -11.07 -3.62
C ILE A 41 -5.98 -10.21 -2.57
N LEU A 42 -6.54 -9.04 -2.24
CA LEU A 42 -5.96 -8.13 -1.24
C LEU A 42 -5.87 -8.78 0.16
N LYS A 43 -6.81 -9.67 0.50
CA LYS A 43 -6.77 -10.44 1.76
C LYS A 43 -5.72 -11.55 1.77
N LEU A 44 -5.31 -12.05 0.60
CA LEU A 44 -4.40 -13.20 0.47
C LEU A 44 -2.95 -12.78 0.20
N GLU A 45 -2.71 -11.85 -0.73
CA GLU A 45 -1.38 -11.54 -1.28
C GLU A 45 -0.61 -10.48 -0.46
N GLY A 46 -1.04 -10.26 0.78
CA GLY A 46 -0.58 -9.15 1.60
C GLY A 46 -1.50 -7.95 1.40
N TYR A 47 -1.84 -7.32 2.52
CA TYR A 47 -2.87 -6.30 2.66
C TYR A 47 -2.67 -5.04 1.80
N LYS A 48 -1.62 -4.98 0.97
CA LYS A 48 -1.14 -3.83 0.21
C LYS A 48 -0.45 -4.31 -1.06
N MET A 49 -0.97 -3.90 -2.22
CA MET A 49 -0.41 -4.28 -3.52
C MET A 49 -0.34 -3.07 -4.45
N ASP A 50 0.61 -3.04 -5.38
CA ASP A 50 0.55 -2.06 -6.46
C ASP A 50 -0.53 -2.41 -7.49
N SER A 51 -1.01 -1.41 -8.23
CA SER A 51 -2.09 -1.59 -9.22
C SER A 51 -1.77 -2.61 -10.33
N GLY A 52 -0.51 -2.78 -10.70
CA GLY A 52 -0.06 -3.74 -11.71
C GLY A 52 0.00 -5.17 -11.17
N GLU A 53 0.56 -5.37 -9.98
CA GLU A 53 0.53 -6.64 -9.25
C GLU A 53 -0.92 -7.08 -9.01
N LEU A 54 -1.78 -6.17 -8.56
CA LEU A 54 -3.20 -6.45 -8.32
C LEU A 54 -3.92 -6.86 -9.61
N PHE A 55 -3.63 -6.19 -10.73
CA PHE A 55 -4.18 -6.56 -12.03
C PHE A 55 -3.71 -7.95 -12.49
N ASN A 56 -2.44 -8.29 -12.28
CA ASN A 56 -1.91 -9.60 -12.66
C ASN A 56 -2.55 -10.73 -11.85
N ALA A 57 -2.67 -10.55 -10.52
CA ALA A 57 -3.36 -11.48 -9.65
C ALA A 57 -4.85 -11.60 -10.01
N TYR A 58 -5.51 -10.47 -10.32
CA TYR A 58 -6.89 -10.44 -10.77
C TYR A 58 -7.10 -11.21 -12.07
N ARG A 59 -6.22 -11.00 -13.05
CA ARG A 59 -6.26 -11.72 -14.33
C ARG A 59 -6.12 -13.23 -14.12
N GLU A 60 -5.28 -13.66 -13.19
CA GLU A 60 -5.09 -15.08 -12.87
C GLU A 60 -6.32 -15.68 -12.17
N ALA A 61 -6.93 -14.92 -11.25
CA ALA A 61 -8.09 -15.37 -10.47
C ALA A 61 -9.41 -15.33 -11.24
N SER A 62 -9.61 -14.33 -12.12
CA SER A 62 -10.84 -14.13 -12.91
C SER A 62 -11.09 -15.27 -13.90
N GLY A 63 -10.05 -15.98 -14.34
CA GLY A 63 -10.19 -17.08 -15.31
C GLY A 63 -10.64 -16.64 -16.72
N GLU A 64 -10.87 -15.35 -16.91
CA GLU A 64 -11.21 -14.74 -18.19
C GLU A 64 -10.01 -14.79 -19.15
N LYS A 65 -10.30 -15.10 -20.43
CA LYS A 65 -9.25 -15.30 -21.45
C LYS A 65 -9.04 -14.08 -22.34
N LYS A 66 -9.97 -13.12 -22.32
CA LYS A 66 -9.95 -11.94 -23.17
C LYS A 66 -9.45 -10.75 -22.37
N SER A 67 -8.27 -10.23 -22.73
CA SER A 67 -7.66 -9.12 -21.99
C SER A 67 -8.51 -7.85 -21.94
N SER A 68 -9.36 -7.61 -22.94
CA SER A 68 -10.28 -6.45 -22.97
C SER A 68 -11.33 -6.55 -21.86
N ASP A 69 -11.96 -7.71 -21.75
CA ASP A 69 -13.04 -7.96 -20.79
C ASP A 69 -12.47 -7.93 -19.36
N ILE A 70 -11.27 -8.49 -19.17
CA ILE A 70 -10.55 -8.48 -17.88
C ILE A 70 -10.28 -7.06 -17.39
N MET A 71 -9.79 -6.18 -18.29
CA MET A 71 -9.46 -4.80 -17.93
C MET A 71 -10.71 -3.99 -17.59
N GLU A 72 -11.79 -4.17 -18.34
CA GLU A 72 -13.07 -3.50 -18.07
C GLU A 72 -13.66 -3.97 -16.73
N SER A 73 -13.70 -5.27 -16.48
CA SER A 73 -14.16 -5.87 -15.23
C SER A 73 -13.30 -5.45 -14.04
N PHE A 74 -11.98 -5.45 -14.20
CA PHE A 74 -11.02 -5.00 -13.20
C PHE A 74 -11.28 -3.55 -12.80
N LYS A 75 -11.27 -2.65 -13.79
CA LYS A 75 -11.47 -1.22 -13.54
C LYS A 75 -12.83 -0.97 -12.88
N LYS A 76 -13.89 -1.58 -13.40
CA LYS A 76 -15.23 -1.45 -12.83
C LYS A 76 -15.29 -1.93 -11.38
N GLY A 77 -14.67 -3.07 -11.07
CA GLY A 77 -14.60 -3.59 -9.71
C GLY A 77 -13.82 -2.66 -8.78
N LEU A 78 -12.70 -2.12 -9.26
CA LEU A 78 -11.86 -1.19 -8.51
C LEU A 78 -12.60 0.10 -8.18
N ASP A 79 -13.21 0.71 -9.19
CA ASP A 79 -14.00 1.95 -9.06
C ASP A 79 -15.14 1.74 -8.05
N GLN A 80 -15.88 0.64 -8.17
CA GLN A 80 -16.97 0.31 -7.25
C GLN A 80 -16.48 0.05 -5.82
N LEU A 81 -15.36 -0.64 -5.63
CA LEU A 81 -14.82 -0.88 -4.29
C LEU A 81 -14.31 0.40 -3.64
N SER A 82 -13.75 1.31 -4.45
CA SER A 82 -13.33 2.63 -4.01
C SER A 82 -14.53 3.49 -3.61
N GLU A 83 -15.58 3.51 -4.44
CA GLU A 83 -16.82 4.25 -4.19
C GLU A 83 -17.57 3.75 -2.95
N ILE A 84 -17.63 2.43 -2.74
CA ILE A 84 -18.22 1.82 -1.53
C ILE A 84 -17.29 1.98 -0.31
N GLY A 85 -16.06 2.49 -0.50
CA GLY A 85 -15.11 2.71 0.58
C GLY A 85 -14.59 1.41 1.21
N LYS A 86 -14.52 0.31 0.45
CA LYS A 86 -13.95 -0.98 0.89
C LYS A 86 -12.45 -1.09 0.65
N ILE A 87 -11.92 -0.31 -0.29
CA ILE A 87 -10.49 -0.20 -0.58
C ILE A 87 -10.06 1.27 -0.57
N ARG A 88 -8.78 1.51 -0.33
CA ARG A 88 -8.14 2.82 -0.44
C ARG A 88 -6.74 2.69 -1.03
N SER A 89 -6.28 3.78 -1.64
CA SER A 89 -4.90 3.91 -2.10
C SER A 89 -4.06 4.66 -1.08
N ASP A 90 -2.81 4.24 -0.87
CA ASP A 90 -1.85 4.99 -0.08
C ASP A 90 -1.15 6.09 -0.89
N SER A 91 -0.26 6.85 -0.25
CA SER A 91 0.54 7.91 -0.89
C SER A 91 1.46 7.40 -2.01
N ASN A 92 1.72 6.10 -2.05
CA ASN A 92 2.61 5.46 -3.01
C ASN A 92 1.82 4.83 -4.17
N GLY A 93 0.49 4.96 -4.17
CA GLY A 93 -0.39 4.37 -5.18
C GLY A 93 -0.64 2.87 -5.00
N ASN A 94 -0.32 2.30 -3.83
CA ASN A 94 -0.67 0.93 -3.46
C ASN A 94 -2.10 0.88 -2.97
N ILE A 95 -2.80 -0.19 -3.35
CA ILE A 95 -4.20 -0.43 -3.04
C ILE A 95 -4.27 -1.44 -1.89
N MET A 96 -5.08 -1.12 -0.90
CA MET A 96 -5.32 -1.94 0.29
C MET A 96 -6.79 -1.89 0.71
N THR A 97 -7.22 -2.77 1.60
CA THR A 97 -8.56 -2.65 2.20
C THR A 97 -8.58 -1.46 3.17
N THR A 98 -9.74 -0.84 3.34
CA THR A 98 -9.89 0.29 4.28
C THR A 98 -9.55 -0.13 5.71
N GLN A 99 -9.88 -1.36 6.09
CA GLN A 99 -9.54 -1.94 7.39
C GLN A 99 -8.02 -1.99 7.61
N ASP A 100 -7.28 -2.38 6.59
CA ASP A 100 -5.82 -2.46 6.65
C ASP A 100 -5.17 -1.08 6.62
N TYR A 101 -5.74 -0.15 5.85
CA TYR A 101 -5.33 1.25 5.84
C TYR A 101 -5.42 1.89 7.23
N ASP A 102 -6.56 1.74 7.90
CA ASP A 102 -6.79 2.29 9.24
C ASP A 102 -5.87 1.64 10.27
N ARG A 103 -5.56 0.35 10.09
CA ARG A 103 -4.62 -0.38 10.92
C ARG A 103 -3.18 0.14 10.75
N GLU A 104 -2.73 0.37 9.51
CA GLU A 104 -1.40 0.94 9.21
C GLU A 104 -1.28 2.35 9.79
N LYS A 105 -2.31 3.18 9.63
CA LYS A 105 -2.38 4.52 10.23
C LYS A 105 -2.33 4.49 11.76
N SER A 106 -3.08 3.60 12.39
CA SER A 106 -3.08 3.45 13.86
C SER A 106 -1.75 2.97 14.43
N GLN A 107 -0.95 2.25 13.64
CA GLN A 107 0.40 1.85 14.03
C GLN A 107 1.43 2.96 13.78
N ALA A 108 1.22 3.79 12.76
CA ALA A 108 2.09 4.94 12.47
C ALA A 108 1.86 6.14 13.40
N SER A 109 0.64 6.30 13.94
CA SER A 109 0.26 7.46 14.76
C SER A 109 0.79 7.44 16.21
N THR A 110 1.63 6.47 16.59
CA THR A 110 2.38 6.57 17.86
C THR A 110 3.58 7.52 17.78
N ASP A 111 3.89 8.11 16.61
CA ASP A 111 5.02 9.04 16.45
C ASP A 111 4.70 10.40 15.82
N GLU A 112 3.52 10.63 15.25
CA GLU A 112 3.13 11.95 14.71
C GLU A 112 1.63 12.19 14.92
N SER A 113 1.32 13.04 15.90
CA SER A 113 0.01 13.66 16.06
C SER A 113 -0.26 14.66 14.93
N ASP A 114 -1.50 14.65 14.45
CA ASP A 114 -2.16 15.71 13.67
C ASP A 114 -1.68 15.92 12.23
N LYS A 115 -2.36 15.24 11.29
CA LYS A 115 -2.65 15.74 9.92
C LYS A 115 -3.79 14.94 9.32
N GLU A 116 -5.01 15.28 9.73
CA GLU A 116 -6.20 15.03 8.93
C GLU A 116 -6.25 16.13 7.86
N GLU A 117 -5.93 15.78 6.61
CA GLU A 117 -6.27 16.60 5.45
C GLU A 117 -7.20 15.76 4.59
N GLU A 118 -8.49 15.94 4.86
CA GLU A 118 -9.61 15.46 4.08
C GLU A 118 -9.64 16.28 2.78
N VAL A 119 -9.11 15.72 1.68
CA VAL A 119 -9.19 16.36 0.37
C VAL A 119 -10.49 15.89 -0.28
N THR A 120 -11.51 16.75 -0.23
CA THR A 120 -12.72 16.66 -1.03
C THR A 120 -12.38 16.97 -2.49
N ASP A 121 -12.39 15.98 -3.37
CA ASP A 121 -12.29 16.18 -4.81
C ASP A 121 -13.63 16.69 -5.36
N GLU A 122 -13.80 18.01 -5.42
CA GLU A 122 -14.72 18.67 -6.33
C GLU A 122 -13.90 19.46 -7.37
N THR A 123 -13.68 18.88 -8.55
CA THR A 123 -13.28 19.65 -9.74
C THR A 123 -14.04 19.19 -10.97
N GLU A 124 -15.30 19.62 -11.06
CA GLU A 124 -15.90 20.01 -12.34
C GLU A 124 -15.52 21.47 -12.60
N GLU A 125 -14.59 21.76 -13.52
CA GLU A 125 -14.72 22.98 -14.32
C GLU A 125 -13.93 22.94 -15.63
N MET A 126 -14.66 23.28 -16.70
CA MET A 126 -14.21 23.50 -18.07
C MET A 126 -13.19 24.65 -18.13
N VAL A 127 -12.12 24.51 -18.91
CA VAL A 127 -11.33 25.68 -19.34
C VAL A 127 -11.14 25.66 -20.86
N ASP A 128 -12.00 26.46 -21.51
CA ASP A 128 -11.88 26.96 -22.86
C ASP A 128 -11.05 28.25 -22.86
N ASN A 129 -9.95 28.22 -23.61
CA ASN A 129 -9.32 29.30 -24.38
C ASN A 129 -9.40 30.77 -23.89
N SER A 130 -8.28 31.32 -23.42
CA SER A 130 -7.82 32.66 -23.85
C SER A 130 -6.41 33.01 -23.36
N GLN A 131 -5.55 33.34 -24.32
CA GLN A 131 -4.33 34.14 -24.16
C GLN A 131 -4.55 35.36 -23.25
N LYS A 132 -3.64 35.54 -22.29
CA LYS A 132 -3.25 36.86 -21.81
C LYS A 132 -1.83 36.82 -21.27
N ASP A 133 -0.98 37.62 -21.90
CA ASP A 133 0.41 37.86 -21.56
C ASP A 133 0.56 38.33 -20.11
N ILE A 134 1.51 37.75 -19.37
CA ILE A 134 1.88 38.16 -18.02
C ILE A 134 3.34 38.65 -18.09
N ASP A 135 3.51 39.97 -17.99
CA ASP A 135 4.78 40.62 -17.74
C ASP A 135 5.31 40.19 -16.36
N ILE A 136 6.49 39.57 -16.31
CA ILE A 136 7.20 39.25 -15.08
C ILE A 136 8.26 40.33 -14.87
N GLU A 137 8.00 41.25 -13.94
CA GLU A 137 8.99 42.20 -13.43
C GLU A 137 9.98 41.45 -12.51
N GLU A 138 11.27 41.54 -12.84
CA GLU A 138 12.39 41.05 -12.03
C GLU A 138 12.55 41.93 -10.78
N GLU A 139 12.24 41.38 -9.60
CA GLU A 139 12.75 41.92 -8.33
C GLU A 139 13.99 41.12 -7.89
N ASN A 140 15.14 41.78 -8.03
CA ASN A 140 16.41 41.40 -7.43
C ASN A 140 16.33 41.56 -5.90
N GLU A 141 16.28 40.46 -5.16
CA GLU A 141 16.66 40.43 -3.75
C GLU A 141 18.04 39.79 -3.62
N GLN A 142 19.06 40.65 -3.54
CA GLN A 142 20.36 40.30 -2.98
C GLN A 142 20.19 40.12 -1.47
N ASN A 143 20.43 38.92 -0.96
CA ASN A 143 20.85 38.71 0.43
C ASN A 143 22.18 37.95 0.42
N ASP A 144 23.25 38.75 0.53
CA ASP A 144 24.55 38.31 1.03
C ASP A 144 24.41 38.07 2.54
N ASP A 145 24.54 36.83 3.01
CA ASP A 145 24.96 36.58 4.38
C ASP A 145 25.81 35.31 4.49
N ASN A 146 27.10 35.57 4.69
CA ASN A 146 28.06 34.80 5.48
C ASN A 146 28.42 33.35 5.05
N GLY A 147 29.62 33.22 4.47
CA GLY A 147 30.30 31.95 4.30
C GLY A 147 31.00 31.48 5.57
N GLU A 148 30.42 30.50 6.24
CA GLU A 148 31.13 29.50 7.06
C GLU A 148 30.11 28.43 7.45
N THR A 149 30.14 27.25 6.79
CA THR A 149 29.49 25.95 7.10
C THR A 149 28.83 25.35 5.84
N ASN A 150 29.61 24.69 4.99
CA ASN A 150 29.08 23.79 3.93
C ASN A 150 30.10 22.69 3.52
N SER A 151 31.32 22.66 4.09
CA SER A 151 32.30 21.60 3.82
C SER A 151 31.86 20.27 4.44
N ASP A 152 31.38 20.33 5.68
CA ASP A 152 31.07 19.16 6.49
C ASP A 152 29.82 18.43 5.97
N ASP A 153 28.88 19.18 5.38
CA ASP A 153 27.69 18.62 4.72
C ASP A 153 28.07 17.92 3.41
N LEU A 154 28.98 18.49 2.62
CA LEU A 154 29.49 17.86 1.41
C LEU A 154 30.29 16.59 1.73
N GLU A 155 31.13 16.61 2.77
CA GLU A 155 31.84 15.42 3.25
C GLU A 155 30.88 14.34 3.78
N SER A 156 29.81 14.74 4.48
CA SER A 156 28.76 13.82 4.94
C SER A 156 28.00 13.17 3.78
N ILE A 157 27.68 13.94 2.73
CA ILE A 157 27.04 13.44 1.51
C ILE A 157 27.97 12.46 0.77
N ILE A 158 29.26 12.78 0.65
CA ILE A 158 30.25 11.90 0.01
C ILE A 158 30.37 10.59 0.79
N LYS A 159 30.42 10.65 2.13
CA LYS A 159 30.52 9.47 2.98
C LYS A 159 29.27 8.58 2.86
N LEU A 160 28.08 9.15 2.88
CA LEU A 160 26.83 8.41 2.67
C LEU A 160 26.78 7.74 1.31
N LYS A 161 27.29 8.41 0.27
CA LYS A 161 27.43 7.83 -1.07
C LYS A 161 28.37 6.63 -1.06
N GLU A 162 29.55 6.73 -0.43
CA GLU A 162 30.51 5.64 -0.34
C GLU A 162 29.97 4.44 0.49
N GLU A 163 29.23 4.71 1.57
CA GLU A 163 28.56 3.69 2.38
C GLU A 163 27.46 2.98 1.56
N THR A 164 26.68 3.73 0.79
CA THR A 164 25.63 3.19 -0.10
C THR A 164 26.23 2.33 -1.21
N ASP A 165 27.30 2.81 -1.86
CA ASP A 165 28.02 2.08 -2.90
C ASP A 165 28.61 0.77 -2.31
N SER A 166 29.16 0.82 -1.10
CA SER A 166 29.69 -0.35 -0.40
C SER A 166 28.61 -1.38 -0.04
N TRP A 167 27.46 -0.92 0.45
CA TRP A 167 26.32 -1.78 0.76
C TRP A 167 25.74 -2.46 -0.48
N LEU A 168 25.65 -1.72 -1.60
CA LEU A 168 25.16 -2.24 -2.87
C LEU A 168 26.10 -3.30 -3.45
N ILE A 169 27.42 -3.07 -3.36
CA ILE A 169 28.45 -4.07 -3.71
C ILE A 169 28.34 -5.31 -2.82
N GLU A 170 28.15 -5.14 -1.50
CA GLU A 170 27.98 -6.26 -0.58
C GLU A 170 26.73 -7.07 -0.88
N LYS A 171 25.60 -6.41 -1.17
CA LYS A 171 24.34 -7.07 -1.55
C LYS A 171 24.49 -7.86 -2.85
N LEU A 172 25.13 -7.28 -3.86
CA LEU A 172 25.42 -7.95 -5.13
C LEU A 172 26.39 -9.11 -4.94
N LYS A 173 27.41 -8.96 -4.10
CA LYS A 173 28.37 -10.03 -3.79
C LYS A 173 27.72 -11.17 -3.02
N ASN A 174 26.79 -10.90 -2.11
CA ASN A 174 26.08 -11.93 -1.35
C ASN A 174 25.03 -12.65 -2.20
N ASN A 175 24.46 -11.98 -3.21
CA ASN A 175 23.57 -12.60 -4.19
C ASN A 175 24.33 -13.38 -5.29
N SER A 176 25.53 -12.91 -5.66
CA SER A 176 26.42 -13.56 -6.64
C SER A 176 27.27 -14.70 -6.04
N SER A 177 27.46 -14.70 -4.72
CA SER A 177 28.04 -15.83 -4.01
C SER A 177 26.97 -16.92 -3.95
N ASN A 178 27.18 -18.00 -4.69
CA ASN A 178 26.34 -19.20 -4.80
C ASN A 178 26.02 -19.92 -3.47
N ASN A 179 26.15 -19.27 -2.31
CA ASN A 179 25.89 -19.83 -0.98
C ASN A 179 24.43 -20.26 -0.84
N ASN A 180 23.49 -19.45 -1.34
CA ASN A 180 22.06 -19.77 -1.35
C ASN A 180 21.79 -20.95 -2.28
N GLU A 181 22.49 -21.03 -3.41
CA GLU A 181 22.36 -22.15 -4.35
C GLU A 181 22.91 -23.46 -3.76
N THR A 182 24.03 -23.40 -3.01
CA THR A 182 24.60 -24.57 -2.36
C THR A 182 23.73 -25.09 -1.22
N GLU A 183 23.16 -24.20 -0.41
CA GLU A 183 22.26 -24.56 0.70
C GLU A 183 20.95 -25.17 0.16
N LEU A 184 20.33 -24.52 -0.84
CA LEU A 184 19.16 -25.08 -1.52
C LEU A 184 19.47 -26.44 -2.18
N ARG A 185 20.66 -26.62 -2.77
CA ARG A 185 21.09 -27.90 -3.35
C ARG A 185 21.27 -28.99 -2.30
N GLU A 186 21.74 -28.65 -1.11
CA GLU A 186 21.85 -29.58 0.03
C GLU A 186 20.47 -29.97 0.57
N GLU A 187 19.57 -29.01 0.77
CA GLU A 187 18.18 -29.28 1.17
C GLU A 187 17.45 -30.16 0.16
N ILE A 188 17.58 -29.87 -1.15
CA ILE A 188 17.00 -30.70 -2.22
C ILE A 188 17.55 -32.13 -2.16
N LYS A 189 18.83 -32.31 -1.81
CA LYS A 189 19.44 -33.64 -1.70
C LYS A 189 18.89 -34.41 -0.49
N GLU A 190 18.67 -33.75 0.64
CA GLU A 190 18.05 -34.36 1.82
C GLU A 190 16.59 -34.74 1.57
N LEU A 191 15.83 -33.86 0.91
CA LEU A 191 14.44 -34.14 0.50
C LEU A 191 14.36 -35.36 -0.42
N ARG A 192 15.26 -35.50 -1.39
CA ARG A 192 15.33 -36.69 -2.26
C ARG A 192 15.57 -37.98 -1.47
N LEU A 193 16.51 -37.96 -0.53
CA LEU A 193 16.79 -39.11 0.35
C LEU A 193 15.57 -39.49 1.19
N ARG A 194 14.84 -38.49 1.70
CA ARG A 194 13.62 -38.74 2.48
C ARG A 194 12.50 -39.33 1.63
N ILE A 195 12.32 -38.85 0.40
CA ILE A 195 11.34 -39.40 -0.55
C ILE A 195 11.68 -40.86 -0.88
N GLU A 196 12.93 -41.18 -1.20
CA GLU A 196 13.34 -42.56 -1.50
C GLU A 196 13.07 -43.51 -0.32
N LYS A 197 13.30 -43.04 0.91
CA LYS A 197 12.96 -43.81 2.12
C LYS A 197 11.44 -44.03 2.25
N LEU A 198 10.63 -43.01 1.98
CA LEU A 198 9.17 -43.14 1.99
C LEU A 198 8.67 -44.08 0.89
N GLU A 199 9.22 -44.02 -0.32
CA GLU A 199 8.90 -44.94 -1.41
C GLU A 199 9.22 -46.39 -1.03
N SER A 200 10.37 -46.64 -0.37
CA SER A 200 10.72 -47.96 0.14
C SER A 200 9.72 -48.46 1.19
N VAL A 201 9.32 -47.60 2.13
CA VAL A 201 8.30 -47.93 3.14
C VAL A 201 6.96 -48.23 2.48
N ILE A 202 6.50 -47.40 1.56
CA ILE A 202 5.25 -47.59 0.83
C ILE A 202 5.29 -48.91 0.07
N LYS A 203 6.38 -49.22 -0.64
CA LYS A 203 6.54 -50.48 -1.37
C LYS A 203 6.46 -51.70 -0.45
N ASN A 204 7.06 -51.62 0.74
CA ASN A 204 6.99 -52.69 1.74
C ASN A 204 5.57 -52.85 2.30
N ILE A 205 4.87 -51.73 2.53
CA ILE A 205 3.47 -51.74 2.98
C ILE A 205 2.58 -52.36 1.90
N THR A 206 2.69 -51.93 0.64
CA THR A 206 1.92 -52.48 -0.48
C THR A 206 2.15 -53.99 -0.62
N LYS A 207 3.41 -54.44 -0.52
CA LYS A 207 3.74 -55.87 -0.55
C LYS A 207 3.19 -56.66 0.64
N ALA A 208 2.96 -56.02 1.78
CA ALA A 208 2.35 -56.67 2.94
C ALA A 208 0.82 -56.80 2.83
N PHE A 209 0.19 -56.07 1.91
CA PHE A 209 -1.24 -56.13 1.61
C PHE A 209 -1.59 -56.96 0.35
N GLU A 210 -0.57 -57.42 -0.40
CA GLU A 210 -0.69 -58.50 -1.40
C GLU A 210 -0.52 -59.88 -0.76
#